data_AF-A0A2E4E1G6-F1
#
_entry.id   AF-A0A2E4E1G6-F1
#
_cell.length_a   1.000
_cell.length_b   1.000
_cell.length_c   1.000
_cell.angle_alpha   90.00
_cell.angle_beta   90.00
_cell.angle_gamma   90.00
#
_symmetry.space_group_name_H-M   'P 1'
#
loop_
_entity.id
_entity.type
_entity.pdbx_description
1 polymer ?
#
loop_
_entity_poly.entity_id
_entity_poly.type
_entity_poly.pdbx_seq_one_letter_code
_entity_poly.pdbx_strand_id
1 'polypeptide(L)'
;MPQKTNLNISPYYDDFDKAKNFYKVLFKPGSPVQARELSGLQSILQNQVESFGKHIFKEGSMVIPGGIEYDTTYYSCKINPNHLGLDVSIYLDSLIAKNNGKGIRVRGQNSGIVATIKNYVLPPNEGVTEPTIFVKYNKSGTDSQSVTFPNGEVLILEESVTYGNTTLNIGETVLTLALENASTTGSAFGVSEGVYFIRGTFVDVPTSLIILDPYNNNPSYRVGFDIVEEVVNANDDPSLFDNAKGFTNYAAPGADRFKISVKLTKKSINDFNDTSFVELFKVREGVTKKLQDDSVYSQIKKYFAKRTYDESGNYAVEPFRVNLQNSLNDEIESDGLYTEDQLTDEGKKPSDDTMCVKLSPGRAYVKGYGVYLNGTTVLDVDKPRDVKDIPSASIPFSMGSLLRVNNVLGTPYINLGGNNTNVVELYNQRRSGSTGAGTGIKIGQARVYSFGVADSPYENASTEFDLHLYDIQTYTILEVTNPPSTKTKGTRVRGLSSG
;
A
#
# COMPACT_ATOMS: atom_id res chain seq x y z
N MET A 1 -26.22 -10.03 24.32
CA MET A 1 -25.85 -8.60 24.24
C MET A 1 -24.49 -8.48 23.57
N PRO A 2 -24.14 -7.32 22.99
CA PRO A 2 -22.84 -7.05 22.36
C PRO A 2 -21.69 -6.85 23.36
N GLN A 3 -21.99 -6.53 24.63
CA GLN A 3 -21.02 -6.59 25.73
C GLN A 3 -20.54 -8.03 25.93
N LYS A 4 -19.26 -8.23 26.27
CA LYS A 4 -18.72 -9.58 26.51
C LYS A 4 -18.75 -9.95 27.99
N THR A 5 -18.64 -8.98 28.89
CA THR A 5 -18.78 -9.22 30.32
C THR A 5 -20.16 -9.78 30.62
N ASN A 6 -20.18 -10.99 31.20
CA ASN A 6 -21.40 -11.65 31.59
C ASN A 6 -21.89 -11.07 32.92
N LEU A 7 -23.01 -10.35 32.90
CA LEU A 7 -23.66 -9.80 34.08
C LEU A 7 -24.75 -10.74 34.65
N ASN A 8 -25.01 -11.88 34.02
CA ASN A 8 -25.92 -12.91 34.54
C ASN A 8 -25.18 -13.86 35.51
N ILE A 9 -24.46 -13.28 36.45
CA ILE A 9 -23.73 -13.99 37.51
C ILE A 9 -23.96 -13.28 38.84
N SER A 10 -23.66 -13.95 39.95
CA SER A 10 -23.69 -13.32 41.28
C SER A 10 -22.74 -12.11 41.32
N PRO A 11 -23.14 -10.95 41.86
CA PRO A 11 -24.42 -10.65 42.52
C PRO A 11 -25.52 -10.05 41.62
N TYR A 12 -25.27 -9.83 40.33
CA TYR A 12 -26.12 -8.98 39.47
C TYR A 12 -27.33 -9.68 38.83
N TYR A 13 -27.18 -10.95 38.42
CA TYR A 13 -28.24 -11.79 37.84
C TYR A 13 -29.10 -11.10 36.75
N ASP A 14 -28.46 -10.32 35.87
CA ASP A 14 -29.16 -9.70 34.74
C ASP A 14 -29.46 -10.74 33.66
N ASP A 15 -30.70 -11.23 33.66
CA ASP A 15 -31.16 -12.31 32.79
C ASP A 15 -31.99 -11.81 31.58
N PHE A 16 -31.79 -10.56 31.17
CA PHE A 16 -32.49 -10.00 30.02
C PHE A 16 -32.31 -10.87 28.77
N ASP A 17 -33.45 -11.24 28.17
CA ASP A 17 -33.51 -12.05 26.96
C ASP A 17 -34.41 -11.37 25.92
N LYS A 18 -33.79 -10.98 24.80
CA LYS A 18 -34.47 -10.34 23.67
C LYS A 18 -35.54 -11.25 23.06
N ALA A 19 -35.38 -12.57 23.10
CA ALA A 19 -36.34 -13.52 22.52
C ALA A 19 -37.69 -13.52 23.24
N LYS A 20 -37.71 -13.12 24.52
CA LYS A 20 -38.95 -13.04 25.33
C LYS A 20 -39.83 -11.84 24.96
N ASN A 21 -39.36 -10.89 24.16
CA ASN A 21 -40.11 -9.72 23.70
C ASN A 21 -40.71 -8.87 24.83
N PHE A 22 -40.03 -8.78 25.98
CA PHE A 22 -40.42 -7.87 27.06
C PHE A 22 -39.86 -6.47 26.79
N TYR A 23 -40.75 -5.49 26.63
CA TYR A 23 -40.40 -4.11 26.28
C TYR A 23 -40.54 -3.12 27.44
N LYS A 24 -41.18 -3.52 28.54
CA LYS A 24 -41.38 -2.66 29.70
C LYS A 24 -41.57 -3.51 30.96
N VAL A 25 -40.96 -3.05 32.06
CA VAL A 25 -41.23 -3.57 33.40
C VAL A 25 -42.44 -2.83 33.97
N LEU A 26 -43.46 -3.58 34.39
CA LEU A 26 -44.69 -3.02 34.96
C LEU A 26 -44.67 -3.22 36.48
N PHE A 27 -44.37 -2.16 37.22
CA PHE A 27 -44.39 -2.20 38.68
C PHE A 27 -45.83 -2.29 39.20
N LYS A 28 -46.08 -3.24 40.10
CA LYS A 28 -47.40 -3.44 40.72
C LYS A 28 -47.49 -2.63 42.02
N PRO A 29 -48.57 -1.86 42.24
CA PRO A 29 -48.77 -1.19 43.52
C PRO A 29 -48.90 -2.21 44.66
N GLY A 30 -48.31 -1.90 45.82
CA GLY A 30 -48.34 -2.77 47.01
C GLY A 30 -47.32 -3.92 47.02
N SER A 31 -46.50 -4.09 45.98
CA SER A 31 -45.38 -5.03 45.95
C SER A 31 -44.03 -4.28 45.98
N PRO A 32 -43.03 -4.75 46.76
CA PRO A 32 -41.71 -4.14 46.76
C PRO A 32 -41.00 -4.38 45.41
N VAL A 33 -40.33 -3.35 44.91
CA VAL A 33 -39.55 -3.43 43.67
C VAL A 33 -38.29 -4.27 43.91
N GLN A 34 -37.98 -5.18 42.99
CA GLN A 34 -36.79 -6.02 43.08
C GLN A 34 -35.61 -5.38 42.34
N ALA A 35 -34.39 -5.53 42.86
CA ALA A 35 -33.17 -5.05 42.18
C ALA A 35 -33.04 -5.62 40.75
N ARG A 36 -33.41 -6.90 40.56
CA ARG A 36 -33.46 -7.54 39.23
C ARG A 36 -34.39 -6.84 38.25
N GLU A 37 -35.51 -6.30 38.70
CA GLU A 37 -36.46 -5.57 37.84
C GLU A 37 -35.87 -4.22 37.38
N LEU A 38 -35.07 -3.58 38.24
CA LEU A 38 -34.36 -2.34 37.91
C LEU A 38 -33.19 -2.57 36.96
N SER A 39 -32.45 -3.67 37.13
CA SER A 39 -31.43 -4.11 36.17
C SER A 39 -32.06 -4.44 34.82
N GLY A 40 -33.17 -5.20 34.82
CA GLY A 40 -33.91 -5.54 33.60
C GLY A 40 -34.46 -4.32 32.86
N LEU A 41 -34.91 -3.27 33.56
CA LEU A 41 -35.34 -2.01 32.96
C LEU A 41 -34.17 -1.37 32.18
N GLN A 42 -32.99 -1.28 32.78
CA GLN A 42 -31.79 -0.72 32.15
C GLN A 42 -31.42 -1.52 30.89
N SER A 43 -31.42 -2.85 30.98
CA SER A 43 -31.09 -3.74 29.86
C SER A 43 -32.10 -3.66 28.72
N ILE A 44 -33.40 -3.50 29.01
CA ILE A 44 -34.43 -3.25 28.00
C ILE A 44 -34.16 -1.93 27.26
N LEU A 45 -33.94 -0.85 28.01
CA LEU A 45 -33.67 0.48 27.43
C LEU A 45 -32.40 0.44 26.59
N GLN A 46 -31.33 -0.15 27.12
CA GLN A 46 -30.06 -0.29 26.45
C GLN A 46 -30.20 -1.09 25.14
N ASN A 47 -30.99 -2.17 25.12
CA ASN A 47 -31.24 -2.93 23.89
C ASN A 47 -32.02 -2.12 22.82
N GLN A 48 -32.89 -1.18 23.22
CA GLN A 48 -33.56 -0.27 22.28
C GLN A 48 -32.55 0.73 21.68
N VAL A 49 -31.73 1.35 22.53
CA VAL A 49 -30.66 2.27 22.11
C VAL A 49 -29.65 1.56 21.21
N GLU A 50 -29.25 0.35 21.58
CA GLU A 50 -28.36 -0.50 20.77
C GLU A 50 -28.98 -0.80 19.40
N SER A 51 -30.25 -1.21 19.36
CA SER A 51 -30.92 -1.55 18.10
C SER A 51 -31.02 -0.35 17.16
N PHE A 52 -31.28 0.83 17.71
CA PHE A 52 -31.23 2.10 16.98
C PHE A 52 -29.80 2.41 16.51
N GLY A 53 -28.83 2.33 17.42
CA GLY A 53 -27.42 2.58 17.13
C GLY A 53 -26.88 1.69 16.02
N LYS A 54 -27.16 0.37 16.05
CA LYS A 54 -26.74 -0.60 15.02
C LYS A 54 -27.40 -0.39 13.66
N HIS A 55 -28.59 0.21 13.62
CA HIS A 55 -29.25 0.56 12.37
C HIS A 55 -28.51 1.71 11.67
N ILE A 56 -28.07 2.69 12.45
CA ILE A 56 -27.41 3.91 11.95
C ILE A 56 -25.91 3.67 11.76
N PHE A 57 -25.21 3.22 12.79
CA PHE A 57 -23.76 3.13 12.90
C PHE A 57 -23.28 1.68 12.82
N LYS A 58 -22.08 1.49 12.29
CA LYS A 58 -21.33 0.24 12.39
C LYS A 58 -20.58 0.20 13.73
N GLU A 59 -20.43 -0.98 14.28
CA GLU A 59 -19.57 -1.23 15.44
C GLU A 59 -18.14 -0.67 15.20
N GLY A 60 -17.62 0.07 16.18
CA GLY A 60 -16.32 0.73 16.13
C GLY A 60 -16.28 2.04 15.32
N SER A 61 -17.43 2.49 14.78
CA SER A 61 -17.48 3.74 14.02
C SER A 61 -17.45 4.97 14.93
N MET A 62 -16.78 6.01 14.44
CA MET A 62 -16.82 7.33 15.03
C MET A 62 -18.19 7.98 14.77
N VAL A 63 -18.86 8.43 15.82
CA VAL A 63 -20.20 9.05 15.77
C VAL A 63 -20.06 10.57 15.77
N ILE A 64 -19.30 11.09 16.72
CA ILE A 64 -18.90 12.49 16.78
C ILE A 64 -17.40 12.54 16.44
N PRO A 65 -17.02 13.28 15.38
CA PRO A 65 -15.65 13.27 14.90
C PRO A 65 -14.71 13.89 15.93
N GLY A 66 -13.89 13.04 16.56
CA GLY A 66 -12.65 13.46 17.20
C GLY A 66 -11.55 13.38 16.15
N GLY A 67 -10.99 14.52 15.74
CA GLY A 67 -9.96 14.55 14.71
C GLY A 67 -8.81 13.56 15.02
N ILE A 68 -8.38 12.82 14.00
CA ILE A 68 -7.24 11.92 14.08
C ILE A 68 -6.06 12.61 13.41
N GLU A 69 -4.90 12.61 14.07
CA GLU A 69 -3.68 13.24 13.55
C GLU A 69 -2.52 12.24 13.57
N TYR A 70 -1.84 12.09 12.44
CA TYR A 70 -0.60 11.34 12.32
C TYR A 70 0.56 12.31 12.11
N ASP A 71 1.45 12.40 13.08
CA ASP A 71 2.63 13.27 13.04
C ASP A 71 3.89 12.42 12.75
N THR A 72 4.42 12.56 11.53
CA THR A 72 5.68 11.94 11.10
C THR A 72 6.91 12.76 11.50
N THR A 73 6.70 13.96 12.05
CA THR A 73 7.73 14.93 12.43
C THR A 73 7.77 15.12 13.94
N TYR A 74 7.63 14.02 14.68
CA TYR A 74 7.62 14.06 16.13
C TYR A 74 9.05 14.02 16.68
N TYR A 75 9.67 15.19 16.82
CA TYR A 75 11.07 15.28 17.22
C TYR A 75 11.30 14.76 18.64
N SER A 76 12.23 13.83 18.78
CA SER A 76 12.64 13.22 20.03
C SER A 76 14.08 13.60 20.37
N CYS A 77 14.36 13.75 21.66
CA CYS A 77 15.68 14.03 22.18
C CYS A 77 16.01 13.11 23.34
N LYS A 78 17.12 12.38 23.26
CA LYS A 78 17.67 11.58 24.35
C LYS A 78 18.33 12.49 25.36
N ILE A 79 18.05 12.26 26.63
CA ILE A 79 18.59 13.01 27.76
C ILE A 79 19.35 12.09 28.69
N ASN A 80 20.35 12.63 29.36
CA ASN A 80 21.06 11.93 30.42
C ASN A 80 20.09 11.70 31.60
N PRO A 81 20.03 10.49 32.20
CA PRO A 81 19.18 10.22 33.37
C PRO A 81 19.49 11.10 34.58
N ASN A 82 20.70 11.65 34.68
CA ASN A 82 21.10 12.54 35.78
C ASN A 82 21.51 13.92 35.26
N HIS A 83 20.98 14.96 35.88
CA HIS A 83 21.41 16.35 35.67
C HIS A 83 21.80 16.97 37.01
N LEU A 84 23.04 17.46 37.13
CA LEU A 84 23.58 18.06 38.37
C LEU A 84 23.44 17.18 39.63
N GLY A 85 23.46 15.84 39.45
CA GLY A 85 23.33 14.88 40.54
C GLY A 85 21.89 14.56 40.97
N LEU A 86 20.89 15.11 40.28
CA LEU A 86 19.47 14.78 40.45
C LEU A 86 18.99 13.89 39.30
N ASP A 87 18.14 12.91 39.61
CA ASP A 87 17.47 12.08 38.62
C ASP A 87 16.38 12.90 37.92
N VAL A 88 16.46 12.93 36.60
CA VAL A 88 15.59 13.72 35.74
C VAL A 88 14.13 13.25 35.79
N SER A 89 13.88 11.97 36.07
CA SER A 89 12.54 11.39 36.16
C SER A 89 11.64 12.07 37.21
N ILE A 90 12.24 12.64 38.26
CA ILE A 90 11.50 13.23 39.40
C ILE A 90 10.73 14.48 39.00
N TYR A 91 11.26 15.27 38.06
CA TYR A 91 10.67 16.55 37.67
C TYR A 91 10.10 16.57 36.26
N LEU A 92 10.32 15.53 35.44
CA LEU A 92 9.77 15.44 34.07
C LEU A 92 8.24 15.59 34.02
N ASP A 93 7.51 14.98 34.96
CA ASP A 93 6.05 15.13 35.06
C ASP A 93 5.64 16.59 35.28
N SER A 94 6.35 17.28 36.17
CA SER A 94 6.08 18.69 36.47
C SER A 94 6.39 19.61 35.28
N LEU A 95 7.36 19.26 34.44
CA LEU A 95 7.71 20.00 33.23
C LEU A 95 6.61 19.89 32.16
N ILE A 96 5.99 18.71 32.02
CA ILE A 96 4.89 18.50 31.06
C ILE A 96 3.58 19.10 31.57
N ALA A 97 3.26 18.88 32.85
CA ALA A 97 1.98 19.28 33.44
C ALA A 97 1.77 20.80 33.44
N LYS A 98 2.85 21.58 33.29
CA LYS A 98 2.81 23.04 33.16
C LYS A 98 1.98 23.48 31.95
N ASN A 99 1.39 24.67 32.10
CA ASN A 99 0.50 25.28 31.10
C ASN A 99 -0.69 24.38 30.71
N ASN A 100 -1.27 23.65 31.69
CA ASN A 100 -2.35 22.68 31.48
C ASN A 100 -1.98 21.59 30.45
N GLY A 101 -0.78 21.02 30.54
CA GLY A 101 -0.31 19.99 29.61
C GLY A 101 0.18 20.51 28.26
N LYS A 102 0.32 21.84 28.09
CA LYS A 102 0.94 22.43 26.89
C LYS A 102 2.45 22.28 26.87
N GLY A 103 3.05 21.89 28.00
CA GLY A 103 4.48 21.71 28.13
C GLY A 103 5.23 23.00 28.44
N ILE A 104 6.52 22.85 28.74
CA ILE A 104 7.41 23.95 29.07
C ILE A 104 8.34 24.32 27.91
N ARG A 105 8.64 25.61 27.81
CA ARG A 105 9.64 26.15 26.89
C ARG A 105 11.05 26.04 27.46
N VAL A 106 11.93 25.46 26.66
CA VAL A 106 13.35 25.32 26.96
C VAL A 106 14.20 25.93 25.85
N ARG A 107 15.36 26.46 26.25
CA ARG A 107 16.34 27.04 25.35
C ARG A 107 17.67 26.28 25.45
N GLY A 108 18.26 25.93 24.31
CA GLY A 108 19.61 25.41 24.26
C GLY A 108 20.64 26.46 24.67
N GLN A 109 21.53 26.13 25.61
CA GLN A 109 22.54 27.05 26.14
C GLN A 109 23.52 27.52 25.05
N ASN A 110 23.89 26.64 24.12
CA ASN A 110 24.93 26.91 23.13
C ASN A 110 24.31 27.28 21.78
N SER A 111 23.24 26.60 21.37
CA SER A 111 22.57 26.78 20.08
C SER A 111 21.58 27.95 20.07
N GLY A 112 21.08 28.34 21.24
CA GLY A 112 20.01 29.33 21.37
C GLY A 112 18.66 28.86 20.78
N ILE A 113 18.54 27.58 20.39
CA ILE A 113 17.31 26.98 19.86
C ILE A 113 16.26 26.98 20.96
N VAL A 114 15.03 27.35 20.63
CA VAL A 114 13.91 27.32 21.58
C VAL A 114 12.92 26.25 21.16
N ALA A 115 12.60 25.34 22.07
CA ALA A 115 11.64 24.27 21.85
C ALA A 115 10.70 24.12 23.05
N THR A 116 9.50 23.58 22.81
CA THR A 116 8.54 23.22 23.86
C THR A 116 8.57 21.72 24.08
N ILE A 117 8.79 21.27 25.31
CA ILE A 117 8.73 19.85 25.68
C ILE A 117 7.27 19.43 25.78
N LYS A 118 6.83 18.50 24.93
CA LYS A 118 5.43 18.06 24.83
C LYS A 118 5.15 16.74 25.52
N ASN A 119 6.10 15.81 25.48
CA ASN A 119 5.94 14.49 26.05
C ASN A 119 7.30 13.91 26.50
N TYR A 120 7.30 12.83 27.27
CA TYR A 120 8.51 12.06 27.58
C TYR A 120 8.20 10.56 27.65
N VAL A 121 9.24 9.74 27.47
CA VAL A 121 9.21 8.30 27.73
C VAL A 121 10.45 7.95 28.57
N LEU A 122 10.23 7.14 29.60
CA LEU A 122 11.30 6.60 30.45
C LEU A 122 11.57 5.12 30.10
N PRO A 123 12.84 4.68 30.13
CA PRO A 123 13.18 3.27 30.00
C PRO A 123 12.58 2.45 31.15
N PRO A 124 12.19 1.18 30.93
CA PRO A 124 12.28 0.41 29.69
C PRO A 124 11.02 0.50 28.80
N ASN A 125 10.10 1.43 29.07
CA ASN A 125 8.84 1.51 28.34
C ASN A 125 9.06 1.92 26.87
N GLU A 126 8.21 1.39 25.98
CA GLU A 126 8.19 1.76 24.55
C GLU A 126 9.53 1.56 23.80
N GLY A 127 10.39 0.64 24.28
CA GLY A 127 11.65 0.28 23.60
C GLY A 127 12.76 1.31 23.72
N VAL A 128 12.65 2.22 24.68
CA VAL A 128 13.60 3.30 24.93
C VAL A 128 14.71 2.83 25.88
N THR A 129 15.99 3.08 25.53
CA THR A 129 17.17 2.71 26.33
C THR A 129 17.64 3.79 27.31
N GLU A 130 17.35 5.04 27.01
CA GLU A 130 17.72 6.24 27.78
C GLU A 130 16.51 7.16 27.86
N PRO A 131 16.29 7.93 28.94
CA PRO A 131 15.14 8.82 29.02
C PRO A 131 15.06 9.73 27.78
N THR A 132 13.88 9.79 27.16
CA THR A 132 13.68 10.51 25.91
C THR A 132 12.53 11.49 26.03
N ILE A 133 12.80 12.74 25.68
CA ILE A 133 11.79 13.81 25.64
C ILE A 133 11.35 14.03 24.19
N PHE A 134 10.12 14.50 24.02
CA PHE A 134 9.58 14.90 22.72
C PHE A 134 9.38 16.40 22.70
N VAL A 135 9.91 17.04 21.67
CA VAL A 135 10.02 18.50 21.60
C VAL A 135 9.39 19.03 20.33
N LYS A 136 8.77 20.21 20.43
CA LYS A 136 8.32 21.00 19.28
C LYS A 136 9.21 22.22 19.16
N TYR A 137 10.05 22.27 18.13
CA TYR A 137 10.92 23.42 17.86
C TYR A 137 10.09 24.65 17.51
N ASN A 138 10.26 25.74 18.27
CA ASN A 138 9.55 27.00 18.06
C ASN A 138 10.40 28.04 17.32
N LYS A 139 11.72 28.01 17.54
CA LYS A 139 12.66 28.95 16.94
C LYS A 139 13.96 28.25 16.61
N SER A 140 14.42 28.37 15.37
CA SER A 140 15.76 27.97 14.95
C SER A 140 16.82 28.89 15.58
N GLY A 141 18.02 28.37 15.76
CA GLY A 141 19.15 29.07 16.38
C GLY A 141 19.63 30.29 15.59
N THR A 142 20.76 30.85 16.01
CA THR A 142 21.33 32.10 15.45
C THR A 142 21.81 32.00 14.00
N ASP A 143 21.97 30.79 13.46
CA ASP A 143 22.70 30.57 12.20
C ASP A 143 21.79 30.42 10.97
N SER A 144 20.49 30.76 11.08
CA SER A 144 19.50 30.73 9.99
C SER A 144 19.34 29.38 9.24
N GLN A 145 19.98 28.31 9.71
CA GLN A 145 19.79 26.93 9.28
C GLN A 145 18.83 26.22 10.25
N SER A 146 17.95 25.35 9.75
CA SER A 146 17.05 24.55 10.58
C SER A 146 17.82 23.42 11.27
N VAL A 147 18.40 23.69 12.44
CA VAL A 147 19.18 22.72 13.21
C VAL A 147 18.34 22.20 14.38
N THR A 148 18.35 20.88 14.59
CA THR A 148 17.90 20.22 15.84
C THR A 148 18.86 20.56 16.98
N PHE A 149 18.53 20.18 18.22
CA PHE A 149 19.51 20.36 19.29
C PHE A 149 20.80 19.54 19.01
N PRO A 150 22.00 20.15 19.09
CA PRO A 150 23.26 19.42 19.03
C PRO A 150 23.44 18.43 20.19
N ASN A 151 24.26 17.40 19.97
CA ASN A 151 24.60 16.42 20.99
C ASN A 151 25.30 17.07 22.20
N GLY A 152 25.00 16.60 23.40
CA GLY A 152 25.58 17.08 24.65
C GLY A 152 25.11 18.47 25.08
N GLU A 153 24.11 19.06 24.42
CA GLU A 153 23.62 20.39 24.77
C GLU A 153 22.88 20.40 26.12
N VAL A 154 23.07 21.49 26.87
CA VAL A 154 22.35 21.76 28.11
C VAL A 154 21.13 22.65 27.82
N LEU A 155 19.97 22.25 28.33
CA LEU A 155 18.71 22.98 28.18
C LEU A 155 18.44 23.83 29.43
N ILE A 156 18.08 25.09 29.17
CA ILE A 156 17.75 26.12 30.15
C ILE A 156 16.25 26.37 30.14
N LEU A 157 15.65 26.57 31.30
CA LEU A 157 14.23 26.93 31.41
C LEU A 157 13.96 28.39 31.02
N GLU A 158 12.95 28.63 30.20
CA GLU A 158 12.39 29.98 29.98
C GLU A 158 11.25 30.31 30.97
N GLU A 159 10.74 29.31 31.70
CA GLU A 159 9.61 29.44 32.61
C GLU A 159 9.92 28.73 33.94
N SER A 160 9.43 29.23 35.07
CA SER A 160 9.69 28.59 36.37
C SER A 160 8.78 27.39 36.63
N VAL A 161 9.35 26.32 37.20
CA VAL A 161 8.64 25.07 37.50
C VAL A 161 8.84 24.67 38.93
N THR A 162 7.74 24.34 39.59
CA THR A 162 7.71 23.82 40.95
C THR A 162 7.47 22.32 40.88
N TYR A 163 8.39 21.53 41.43
CA TYR A 163 8.22 20.09 41.60
C TYR A 163 8.35 19.76 43.08
N GLY A 164 7.36 19.07 43.65
CA GLY A 164 7.26 18.87 45.10
C GLY A 164 7.27 20.22 45.85
N ASN A 165 8.35 20.48 46.60
CA ASN A 165 8.56 21.71 47.36
C ASN A 165 9.70 22.60 46.80
N THR A 166 10.33 22.20 45.69
CA THR A 166 11.46 22.89 45.08
C THR A 166 11.02 23.64 43.82
N THR A 167 11.48 24.88 43.67
CA THR A 167 11.18 25.72 42.50
C THR A 167 12.43 25.89 41.65
N LEU A 168 12.38 25.39 40.42
CA LEU A 168 13.33 25.70 39.36
C LEU A 168 13.01 27.08 38.78
N ASN A 169 13.95 28.01 38.86
CA ASN A 169 13.77 29.37 38.38
C ASN A 169 14.06 29.50 36.88
N ILE A 170 13.57 30.59 36.29
CA ILE A 170 13.90 30.96 34.91
C ILE A 170 15.42 31.14 34.79
N GLY A 171 16.03 30.55 33.77
CA GLY A 171 17.48 30.64 33.54
C GLY A 171 18.31 29.52 34.18
N GLU A 172 17.70 28.62 34.95
CA GLU A 172 18.39 27.43 35.48
C GLU A 172 18.50 26.32 34.41
N THR A 173 19.57 25.53 34.50
CA THR A 173 19.78 24.36 33.65
C THR A 173 18.97 23.18 34.19
N VAL A 174 18.31 22.44 33.31
CA VAL A 174 17.38 21.39 33.74
C VAL A 174 17.58 20.07 33.05
N LEU A 175 18.11 20.03 31.83
CA LEU A 175 18.37 18.79 31.10
C LEU A 175 19.71 18.87 30.40
N THR A 176 20.39 17.74 30.28
CA THR A 176 21.55 17.57 29.41
C THR A 176 21.23 16.50 28.39
N LEU A 177 21.39 16.81 27.12
CA LEU A 177 21.18 15.87 26.02
C LEU A 177 22.28 14.81 25.99
N ALA A 178 21.98 13.64 25.41
CA ALA A 178 22.95 12.57 25.21
C ALA A 178 24.14 13.03 24.34
N LEU A 179 25.30 12.39 24.50
CA LEU A 179 26.54 12.76 23.78
C LEU A 179 26.57 12.27 22.33
N GLU A 180 25.71 11.31 21.97
CA GLU A 180 25.61 10.73 20.64
C GLU A 180 24.14 10.56 20.23
N ASN A 181 23.83 10.86 18.95
CA ASN A 181 22.49 10.75 18.36
C ASN A 181 21.39 11.31 19.28
N ALA A 182 21.63 12.50 19.82
CA ALA A 182 20.79 13.06 20.85
C ALA A 182 19.43 13.48 20.29
N SER A 183 19.38 14.05 19.10
CA SER A 183 18.13 14.42 18.42
C SER A 183 17.83 13.49 17.26
N THR A 184 16.61 12.98 17.24
CA THR A 184 16.09 12.10 16.18
C THR A 184 14.65 12.48 15.85
N THR A 185 14.14 12.02 14.71
CA THR A 185 12.74 12.20 14.33
C THR A 185 11.99 10.91 14.58
N GLY A 186 11.01 10.96 15.47
CA GLY A 186 10.06 9.88 15.72
C GLY A 186 8.71 10.12 15.03
N SER A 187 7.78 9.24 15.33
CA SER A 187 6.41 9.28 14.82
C SER A 187 5.40 9.07 15.94
N ALA A 188 4.30 9.83 15.89
CA ALA A 188 3.23 9.77 16.87
C ALA A 188 1.86 9.80 16.20
N PHE A 189 0.88 9.23 16.89
CA PHE A 189 -0.50 9.20 16.46
C PHE A 189 -1.40 9.73 17.58
N GLY A 190 -2.18 10.76 17.28
CA GLY A 190 -3.10 11.41 18.19
C GLY A 190 -4.55 11.19 17.78
N VAL A 191 -5.41 11.05 18.78
CA VAL A 191 -6.87 11.07 18.62
C VAL A 191 -7.43 12.15 19.52
N SER A 192 -8.26 13.02 18.97
CA SER A 192 -8.97 14.06 19.73
C SER A 192 -10.21 13.50 20.42
N GLU A 193 -10.71 14.24 21.40
CA GLU A 193 -11.98 13.93 22.06
C GLU A 193 -13.11 13.70 21.05
N GLY A 194 -13.82 12.59 21.20
CA GLY A 194 -14.90 12.20 20.30
C GLY A 194 -15.74 11.05 20.86
N VAL A 195 -16.85 10.74 20.18
CA VAL A 195 -17.78 9.69 20.62
C VAL A 195 -17.77 8.55 19.62
N TYR A 196 -17.56 7.33 20.10
CA TYR A 196 -17.47 6.12 19.28
C TYR A 196 -18.60 5.16 19.62
N PHE A 197 -19.15 4.49 18.60
CA PHE A 197 -20.16 3.46 18.80
C PHE A 197 -19.49 2.11 19.07
N ILE A 198 -19.44 1.72 20.35
CA ILE A 198 -18.72 0.55 20.83
C ILE A 198 -19.67 -0.30 21.68
N ARG A 199 -19.74 -1.58 21.32
CA ARG A 199 -20.54 -2.65 21.93
C ARG A 199 -21.98 -2.23 22.20
N GLY A 200 -22.60 -1.57 21.21
CA GLY A 200 -23.98 -1.12 21.33
C GLY A 200 -24.19 0.13 22.21
N THR A 201 -23.13 0.74 22.71
CA THR A 201 -23.13 1.97 23.51
C THR A 201 -22.38 3.10 22.80
N PHE A 202 -22.66 4.33 23.19
CA PHE A 202 -21.89 5.50 22.77
C PHE A 202 -20.87 5.76 23.86
N VAL A 203 -19.59 5.57 23.53
CA VAL A 203 -18.47 5.71 24.48
C VAL A 203 -17.73 6.99 24.15
N ASP A 204 -17.63 7.88 25.14
CA ASP A 204 -16.80 9.07 25.07
C ASP A 204 -15.33 8.69 25.17
N VAL A 205 -14.54 9.16 24.21
CA VAL A 205 -13.12 8.89 24.14
C VAL A 205 -12.37 10.20 24.35
N PRO A 206 -11.53 10.31 25.40
CA PRO A 206 -10.76 11.52 25.63
C PRO A 206 -9.63 11.66 24.60
N THR A 207 -9.11 12.88 24.48
CA THR A 207 -7.90 13.14 23.70
C THR A 207 -6.75 12.26 24.21
N SER A 208 -6.18 11.46 23.32
CA SER A 208 -5.10 10.54 23.63
C SER A 208 -4.03 10.56 22.53
N LEU A 209 -2.79 10.32 22.92
CA LEU A 209 -1.66 10.27 22.01
C LEU A 209 -0.84 9.01 22.31
N ILE A 210 -0.47 8.29 21.25
CA ILE A 210 0.42 7.15 21.31
C ILE A 210 1.65 7.40 20.44
N ILE A 211 2.82 7.04 20.94
CA ILE A 211 4.07 7.09 20.20
C ILE A 211 4.20 5.80 19.41
N LEU A 212 4.44 5.89 18.10
CA LEU A 212 4.63 4.70 17.25
C LEU A 212 6.07 4.22 17.36
N ASP A 213 7.00 5.03 16.87
CA ASP A 213 8.42 4.81 17.03
C ASP A 213 9.09 6.09 17.57
N PRO A 214 9.87 6.01 18.67
CA PRO A 214 10.50 7.18 19.26
C PRO A 214 11.68 7.71 18.43
N TYR A 215 12.35 6.86 17.65
CA TYR A 215 13.59 7.19 16.93
C TYR A 215 13.52 6.95 15.41
N ASN A 216 12.36 6.56 14.89
CA ASN A 216 12.16 6.24 13.48
C ASN A 216 10.91 6.95 12.94
N ASN A 217 11.02 7.47 11.72
CA ASN A 217 9.94 8.14 11.00
C ASN A 217 9.21 7.21 10.00
N ASN A 218 9.67 5.97 9.84
CA ASN A 218 9.05 4.96 8.96
C ASN A 218 8.39 3.81 9.75
N PRO A 219 7.38 4.08 10.60
CA PRO A 219 6.72 3.04 11.39
C PRO A 219 5.85 2.13 10.52
N SER A 220 5.63 0.91 11.03
CA SER A 220 4.80 -0.12 10.40
C SER A 220 3.89 -0.76 11.44
N TYR A 221 2.72 -0.15 11.72
CA TYR A 221 1.78 -0.59 12.76
C TYR A 221 0.31 -0.40 12.37
N ARG A 222 -0.55 -1.14 13.06
CA ARG A 222 -2.00 -0.92 13.14
C ARG A 222 -2.30 -0.21 14.46
N VAL A 223 -3.01 0.90 14.42
CA VAL A 223 -3.33 1.71 15.59
C VAL A 223 -4.84 1.78 15.75
N GLY A 224 -5.29 1.66 16.99
CA GLY A 224 -6.71 1.55 17.28
C GLY A 224 -7.02 1.54 18.76
N PHE A 225 -8.30 1.38 19.08
CA PHE A 225 -8.75 1.29 20.46
C PHE A 225 -8.84 -0.16 20.92
N ASP A 226 -8.21 -0.45 22.06
CA ASP A 226 -8.48 -1.65 22.83
C ASP A 226 -9.61 -1.37 23.83
N ILE A 227 -10.66 -2.19 23.78
CA ILE A 227 -11.88 -2.01 24.57
C ILE A 227 -11.73 -2.75 25.89
N VAL A 228 -11.77 -2.01 26.99
CA VAL A 228 -11.72 -2.53 28.36
C VAL A 228 -13.09 -2.38 29.01
N GLU A 229 -13.68 -3.51 29.37
CA GLU A 229 -14.93 -3.57 30.14
C GLU A 229 -14.59 -3.87 31.61
N GLU A 230 -14.96 -2.97 32.52
CA GLU A 230 -14.69 -3.10 33.95
C GLU A 230 -15.95 -2.86 34.79
N VAL A 231 -16.01 -3.49 35.95
CA VAL A 231 -17.05 -3.24 36.96
C VAL A 231 -16.40 -2.51 38.12
N VAL A 232 -16.80 -1.27 38.35
CA VAL A 232 -16.26 -0.40 39.40
C VAL A 232 -17.19 -0.45 40.60
N ASN A 233 -16.65 -0.82 41.77
CA ASN A 233 -17.39 -0.85 43.02
C ASN A 233 -17.08 0.37 43.90
N ALA A 234 -17.78 0.52 45.02
CA ALA A 234 -17.60 1.66 45.93
C ALA A 234 -16.24 1.70 46.65
N ASN A 235 -15.50 0.59 46.71
CA ASN A 235 -14.12 0.61 47.24
C ASN A 235 -13.14 1.21 46.22
N ASP A 236 -13.40 0.99 44.93
CA ASP A 236 -12.56 1.50 43.84
C ASP A 236 -12.83 2.98 43.56
N ASP A 237 -14.09 3.42 43.69
CA ASP A 237 -14.50 4.81 43.53
C ASP A 237 -15.30 5.33 44.75
N PRO A 238 -14.68 6.15 45.62
CA PRO A 238 -15.35 6.71 46.78
C PRO A 238 -16.54 7.63 46.47
N SER A 239 -16.70 8.10 45.22
CA SER A 239 -17.85 8.91 44.82
C SER A 239 -19.16 8.11 44.77
N LEU A 240 -19.07 6.77 44.77
CA LEU A 240 -20.22 5.87 44.82
C LEU A 240 -20.78 5.71 46.23
N PHE A 241 -20.11 6.21 47.26
CA PHE A 241 -20.68 6.30 48.61
C PHE A 241 -21.79 7.34 48.67
N ASP A 242 -22.81 7.06 49.46
CA ASP A 242 -23.93 7.97 49.65
C ASP A 242 -23.47 9.30 50.27
N ASN A 243 -23.83 10.41 49.60
CA ASN A 243 -23.47 11.77 49.99
C ASN A 243 -24.52 12.47 50.88
N ALA A 244 -25.60 11.77 51.26
CA ALA A 244 -26.72 12.31 52.05
C ALA A 244 -26.34 12.55 53.52
N LYS A 245 -25.70 13.70 53.79
CA LYS A 245 -25.35 14.13 55.15
C LYS A 245 -26.58 14.22 56.05
N GLY A 246 -26.51 13.60 57.23
CA GLY A 246 -27.56 13.67 58.27
C GLY A 246 -28.58 12.53 58.24
N PHE A 247 -28.43 11.55 57.35
CA PHE A 247 -29.25 10.34 57.31
C PHE A 247 -28.42 9.11 57.69
N THR A 248 -29.09 8.03 58.10
CA THR A 248 -28.43 6.77 58.56
C THR A 248 -27.66 6.03 57.47
N ASN A 249 -27.91 6.36 56.21
CA ASN A 249 -27.25 5.81 55.02
C ASN A 249 -26.02 6.60 54.57
N TYR A 250 -25.64 7.69 55.27
CA TYR A 250 -24.43 8.43 54.95
C TYR A 250 -23.20 7.51 54.92
N ALA A 251 -22.43 7.55 53.84
CA ALA A 251 -21.29 6.66 53.56
C ALA A 251 -21.61 5.16 53.36
N ALA A 252 -22.87 4.80 53.11
CA ALA A 252 -23.20 3.45 52.64
C ALA A 252 -22.72 3.24 51.19
N PRO A 253 -22.20 2.04 50.84
CA PRO A 253 -21.77 1.76 49.47
C PRO A 253 -22.96 1.76 48.51
N GLY A 254 -22.85 2.54 47.44
CA GLY A 254 -23.83 2.55 46.35
C GLY A 254 -23.72 1.32 45.44
N ALA A 255 -24.52 1.33 44.37
CA ALA A 255 -24.50 0.27 43.36
C ALA A 255 -23.26 0.36 42.45
N ASP A 256 -22.71 -0.80 42.10
CA ASP A 256 -21.58 -0.92 41.17
C ASP A 256 -21.90 -0.31 39.79
N ARG A 257 -20.85 0.12 39.09
CA ARG A 257 -20.93 0.72 37.75
C ARG A 257 -20.26 -0.18 36.73
N PHE A 258 -20.97 -0.46 35.63
CA PHE A 258 -20.34 -1.03 34.45
C PHE A 258 -19.73 0.10 33.62
N LYS A 259 -18.42 0.06 33.44
CA LYS A 259 -17.66 1.07 32.71
C LYS A 259 -17.01 0.44 31.50
N ILE A 260 -17.24 1.04 30.34
CA ILE A 260 -16.52 0.74 29.11
C ILE A 260 -15.52 1.86 28.92
N SER A 261 -14.24 1.52 28.89
CA SER A 261 -13.18 2.46 28.54
C SER A 261 -12.44 1.96 27.32
N VAL A 262 -11.82 2.90 26.62
CA VAL A 262 -10.94 2.59 25.49
C VAL A 262 -9.53 3.04 25.82
N LYS A 263 -8.57 2.22 25.41
CA LYS A 263 -7.16 2.57 25.46
C LYS A 263 -6.62 2.60 24.04
N LEU A 264 -6.00 3.71 23.64
CA LEU A 264 -5.30 3.79 22.37
C LEU A 264 -4.08 2.86 22.43
N THR A 265 -4.00 1.91 21.51
CA THR A 265 -2.94 0.91 21.44
C THR A 265 -2.46 0.72 20.01
N LYS A 266 -1.21 0.28 19.87
CA LYS A 266 -0.60 -0.12 18.60
C LYS A 266 -0.38 -1.62 18.58
N LYS A 267 -0.57 -2.22 17.41
CA LYS A 267 -0.33 -3.64 17.12
C LYS A 267 0.56 -3.78 15.89
N SER A 268 1.28 -4.89 15.81
CA SER A 268 2.02 -5.26 14.60
C SER A 268 1.07 -5.43 13.41
N ILE A 269 1.55 -5.17 12.20
CA ILE A 269 0.77 -5.36 10.96
C ILE A 269 0.27 -6.80 10.81
N ASN A 270 1.00 -7.77 11.37
CA ASN A 270 0.70 -9.20 11.25
C ASN A 270 -0.13 -9.76 12.42
N ASP A 271 -0.47 -8.94 13.41
CA ASP A 271 -1.37 -9.34 14.49
C ASP A 271 -2.83 -9.11 14.05
N PHE A 272 -3.58 -10.20 13.91
CA PHE A 272 -4.99 -10.21 13.51
C PHE A 272 -5.94 -10.55 14.67
N ASN A 273 -5.47 -10.58 15.91
CA ASN A 273 -6.33 -10.84 17.06
C ASN A 273 -7.15 -9.60 17.42
N ASP A 274 -8.21 -9.34 16.67
CA ASP A 274 -9.02 -8.13 16.76
C ASP A 274 -10.28 -8.29 17.61
N THR A 275 -10.29 -9.25 18.54
CA THR A 275 -11.52 -9.56 19.29
C THR A 275 -12.06 -8.39 20.11
N SER A 276 -11.19 -7.55 20.67
CA SER A 276 -11.56 -6.33 21.44
C SER A 276 -10.91 -5.07 20.86
N PHE A 277 -10.37 -5.14 19.64
CA PHE A 277 -9.59 -4.07 19.03
C PHE A 277 -10.32 -3.45 17.85
N VAL A 278 -10.46 -2.12 17.86
CA VAL A 278 -11.05 -1.33 16.78
C VAL A 278 -9.95 -0.57 16.06
N GLU A 279 -9.62 -0.98 14.83
CA GLU A 279 -8.60 -0.32 14.01
C GLU A 279 -9.07 1.04 13.48
N LEU A 280 -8.29 2.09 13.75
CA LEU A 280 -8.52 3.44 13.24
C LEU A 280 -7.53 3.83 12.15
N PHE A 281 -6.28 3.37 12.26
CA PHE A 281 -5.19 3.82 11.42
C PHE A 281 -4.24 2.68 11.12
N LYS A 282 -3.74 2.64 9.88
CA LYS A 282 -2.72 1.69 9.44
C LYS A 282 -1.64 2.43 8.67
N VAL A 283 -0.41 2.27 9.13
CA VAL A 283 0.79 2.79 8.48
C VAL A 283 1.72 1.62 8.12
N ARG A 284 2.32 1.69 6.93
CA ARG A 284 3.35 0.77 6.47
C ARG A 284 4.49 1.62 5.90
N GLU A 285 5.68 1.46 6.47
CA GLU A 285 6.90 2.18 6.06
C GLU A 285 6.71 3.70 6.02
N GLY A 286 6.00 4.26 7.01
CA GLY A 286 5.73 5.71 7.10
C GLY A 286 4.64 6.22 6.15
N VAL A 287 4.11 5.38 5.24
CA VAL A 287 3.00 5.74 4.35
C VAL A 287 1.67 5.33 4.97
N THR A 288 0.76 6.29 5.11
CA THR A 288 -0.63 6.05 5.54
C THR A 288 -1.35 5.18 4.50
N LYS A 289 -1.69 3.94 4.89
CA LYS A 289 -2.42 3.00 4.03
C LYS A 289 -3.92 3.05 4.29
N LYS A 290 -4.33 3.32 5.53
CA LYS A 290 -5.74 3.44 5.91
C LYS A 290 -5.92 4.45 7.03
N LEU A 291 -6.86 5.36 6.84
CA LEU A 291 -7.29 6.33 7.83
C LEU A 291 -8.82 6.23 7.92
N GLN A 292 -9.34 5.93 9.11
CA GLN A 292 -10.77 5.92 9.38
C GLN A 292 -11.18 7.28 9.98
N ASP A 293 -11.31 8.29 9.14
CA ASP A 293 -11.72 9.66 9.51
C ASP A 293 -13.24 9.88 9.42
N ASP A 294 -13.95 9.02 8.68
CA ASP A 294 -15.40 9.12 8.50
C ASP A 294 -16.20 8.14 9.36
N SER A 295 -17.43 8.56 9.68
CA SER A 295 -18.42 7.70 10.33
C SER A 295 -18.92 6.60 9.39
N VAL A 296 -18.80 5.34 9.81
CA VAL A 296 -19.27 4.21 9.02
C VAL A 296 -20.73 3.92 9.36
N TYR A 297 -21.63 4.37 8.48
CA TYR A 297 -23.05 4.04 8.60
C TYR A 297 -23.37 2.60 8.15
N SER A 298 -24.34 1.97 8.81
CA SER A 298 -24.75 0.59 8.60
C SER A 298 -25.81 0.47 7.49
N GLN A 299 -27.11 0.60 7.79
CA GLN A 299 -28.18 0.43 6.80
C GLN A 299 -28.44 1.69 5.99
N ILE A 300 -28.33 2.85 6.64
CA ILE A 300 -28.51 4.16 5.99
C ILE A 300 -27.50 4.34 4.84
N LYS A 301 -26.25 3.89 5.01
CA LYS A 301 -25.24 3.91 3.94
C LYS A 301 -25.69 3.12 2.73
N LYS A 302 -26.27 1.94 2.92
CA LYS A 302 -26.74 1.08 1.82
C LYS A 302 -27.88 1.73 1.05
N TYR A 303 -28.80 2.40 1.75
CA TYR A 303 -29.88 3.12 1.11
C TYR A 303 -29.37 4.30 0.27
N PHE A 304 -28.47 5.12 0.82
CA PHE A 304 -27.86 6.21 0.06
C PHE A 304 -27.01 5.70 -1.10
N ALA A 305 -26.22 4.65 -0.91
CA ALA A 305 -25.45 4.03 -1.97
C ALA A 305 -26.36 3.53 -3.10
N LYS A 306 -27.47 2.87 -2.77
CA LYS A 306 -28.46 2.47 -3.77
C LYS A 306 -29.00 3.67 -4.54
N ARG A 307 -29.43 4.73 -3.84
CA ARG A 307 -29.93 5.96 -4.48
C ARG A 307 -28.89 6.59 -5.41
N THR A 308 -27.65 6.72 -4.97
CA THR A 308 -26.56 7.28 -5.79
C THR A 308 -26.27 6.42 -7.02
N TYR A 309 -26.34 5.09 -6.88
CA TYR A 309 -26.16 4.18 -8.01
C TYR A 309 -27.31 4.25 -9.01
N ASP A 310 -28.55 4.30 -8.52
CA ASP A 310 -29.73 4.42 -9.37
C ASP A 310 -29.75 5.77 -10.12
N GLU A 311 -29.18 6.83 -9.54
CA GLU A 311 -29.11 8.17 -10.12
C GLU A 311 -27.95 8.35 -11.11
N SER A 312 -26.75 7.85 -10.79
CA SER A 312 -25.52 8.18 -11.53
C SER A 312 -24.63 6.99 -11.89
N GLY A 313 -25.01 5.76 -11.52
CA GLY A 313 -24.23 4.56 -11.79
C GLY A 313 -22.87 4.56 -11.08
N ASN A 314 -21.83 4.14 -11.79
CA ASN A 314 -20.44 4.18 -11.31
C ASN A 314 -19.73 5.39 -11.91
N TYR A 315 -19.10 6.21 -11.07
CA TYR A 315 -18.38 7.39 -11.55
C TYR A 315 -17.18 7.72 -10.64
N ALA A 316 -16.16 8.36 -11.22
CA ALA A 316 -15.04 8.92 -10.48
C ALA A 316 -15.24 10.42 -10.31
N VAL A 317 -15.10 10.92 -9.07
CA VAL A 317 -15.08 12.36 -8.79
C VAL A 317 -13.66 12.88 -8.99
N GLU A 318 -12.69 12.16 -8.44
CA GLU A 318 -11.27 12.41 -8.60
C GLU A 318 -10.65 11.17 -9.24
N PRO A 319 -10.29 11.23 -10.54
CA PRO A 319 -9.84 10.06 -11.27
C PRO A 319 -8.51 9.54 -10.72
N PHE A 320 -8.45 8.24 -10.48
CA PHE A 320 -7.22 7.56 -10.12
C PHE A 320 -6.28 7.55 -11.32
N ARG A 321 -5.03 7.99 -11.13
CA ARG A 321 -3.97 7.77 -12.11
C ARG A 321 -3.48 6.34 -11.96
N VAL A 322 -3.60 5.58 -13.03
CA VAL A 322 -3.15 4.19 -13.09
C VAL A 322 -1.76 4.16 -13.71
N ASN A 323 -0.80 3.56 -13.01
CA ASN A 323 0.54 3.29 -13.53
C ASN A 323 0.79 1.78 -13.45
N LEU A 324 1.39 1.21 -14.50
CA LEU A 324 1.69 -0.21 -14.60
C LEU A 324 3.19 -0.40 -14.46
N GLN A 325 3.59 -1.28 -13.55
CA GLN A 325 5.00 -1.67 -13.36
C GLN A 325 5.09 -3.19 -13.24
N ASN A 326 6.29 -3.74 -13.48
CA ASN A 326 6.51 -5.17 -13.22
C ASN A 326 6.46 -5.42 -11.71
N SER A 327 6.05 -6.63 -11.31
CA SER A 327 6.09 -7.01 -9.90
C SER A 327 7.51 -7.27 -9.45
N LEU A 328 8.20 -8.17 -10.16
CA LEU A 328 9.59 -8.54 -9.92
C LEU A 328 10.56 -7.49 -10.46
N ASN A 329 11.50 -7.09 -9.60
CA ASN A 329 12.74 -6.38 -9.95
C ASN A 329 13.92 -7.35 -9.80
N ASP A 330 14.44 -7.80 -10.95
CA ASP A 330 15.60 -8.67 -11.10
C ASP A 330 16.93 -7.92 -11.23
N GLU A 331 16.92 -6.58 -11.09
CA GLU A 331 18.06 -5.68 -11.22
C GLU A 331 18.78 -5.71 -12.59
N ILE A 332 18.23 -6.41 -13.59
CA ILE A 332 18.86 -6.60 -14.90
C ILE A 332 18.03 -5.91 -16.00
N GLU A 333 16.74 -6.25 -16.12
CA GLU A 333 15.86 -5.73 -17.18
C GLU A 333 14.47 -5.33 -16.70
N SER A 334 14.09 -5.71 -15.47
CA SER A 334 12.77 -5.43 -14.93
C SER A 334 12.78 -4.21 -14.01
N ASP A 335 12.21 -3.09 -14.47
CA ASP A 335 11.83 -1.93 -13.64
C ASP A 335 10.66 -2.31 -12.70
N GLY A 336 10.88 -3.32 -11.86
CA GLY A 336 9.90 -3.87 -10.95
C GLY A 336 9.81 -3.11 -9.64
N LEU A 337 8.68 -3.25 -8.95
CA LEU A 337 8.44 -2.56 -7.69
C LEU A 337 9.04 -3.29 -6.47
N TYR A 338 9.13 -4.62 -6.52
CA TYR A 338 9.57 -5.45 -5.40
C TYR A 338 10.76 -6.34 -5.80
N THR A 339 11.77 -6.43 -4.93
CA THR A 339 12.89 -7.39 -5.08
C THR A 339 12.43 -8.81 -4.74
N GLU A 340 13.16 -9.85 -5.17
CA GLU A 340 12.79 -11.26 -4.90
C GLU A 340 12.58 -11.59 -3.41
N ASP A 341 13.31 -10.91 -2.53
CA ASP A 341 13.23 -11.10 -1.07
C ASP A 341 12.03 -10.39 -0.41
N GLN A 342 11.32 -9.53 -1.14
CA GLN A 342 10.19 -8.76 -0.64
C GLN A 342 8.86 -9.41 -1.03
N LEU A 343 7.90 -9.38 -0.10
CA LEU A 343 6.52 -9.73 -0.41
C LEU A 343 5.78 -8.50 -0.96
N THR A 344 4.89 -8.72 -1.92
CA THR A 344 4.05 -7.66 -2.46
C THR A 344 3.08 -7.11 -1.41
N ASP A 345 2.42 -5.99 -1.71
CA ASP A 345 1.41 -5.40 -0.82
C ASP A 345 0.27 -6.38 -0.46
N GLU A 346 -0.01 -7.37 -1.33
CA GLU A 346 -0.98 -8.47 -1.12
C GLU A 346 -0.38 -9.72 -0.44
N GLY A 347 0.92 -9.73 -0.15
CA GLY A 347 1.61 -10.86 0.49
C GLY A 347 1.98 -12.00 -0.48
N LYS A 348 2.01 -11.75 -1.78
CA LYS A 348 2.47 -12.71 -2.80
C LYS A 348 3.97 -12.57 -3.01
N LYS A 349 4.60 -13.61 -3.56
CA LYS A 349 5.98 -13.51 -4.04
C LYS A 349 5.97 -12.86 -5.43
N PRO A 350 6.79 -11.82 -5.67
CA PRO A 350 6.88 -11.21 -6.98
C PRO A 350 7.43 -12.21 -7.99
N SER A 351 6.88 -12.21 -9.20
CA SER A 351 7.30 -13.09 -10.30
C SER A 351 7.28 -12.34 -11.64
N ASP A 352 7.97 -12.85 -12.67
CA ASP A 352 7.87 -12.25 -14.00
C ASP A 352 6.46 -12.36 -14.60
N ASP A 353 5.67 -13.35 -14.22
CA ASP A 353 4.29 -13.49 -14.73
C ASP A 353 3.32 -12.48 -14.10
N THR A 354 3.73 -11.75 -13.08
CA THR A 354 2.88 -10.80 -12.35
C THR A 354 3.29 -9.34 -12.63
N MET A 355 2.28 -8.47 -12.77
CA MET A 355 2.44 -7.02 -12.87
C MET A 355 1.72 -6.32 -11.72
N CYS A 356 2.26 -5.17 -11.32
CA CYS A 356 1.71 -4.33 -10.27
C CYS A 356 0.99 -3.11 -10.89
N VAL A 357 -0.29 -2.97 -10.56
CA VAL A 357 -1.12 -1.81 -10.91
C VAL A 357 -1.08 -0.83 -9.75
N LYS A 358 -0.35 0.28 -9.92
CA LYS A 358 -0.25 1.36 -8.93
C LYS A 358 -1.38 2.37 -9.18
N LEU A 359 -2.26 2.50 -8.20
CA LEU A 359 -3.34 3.48 -8.19
C LEU A 359 -2.92 4.69 -7.35
N SER A 360 -3.00 5.89 -7.91
CA SER A 360 -2.84 7.13 -7.14
C SER A 360 -4.00 7.32 -6.15
N PRO A 361 -3.87 8.23 -5.16
CA PRO A 361 -5.00 8.72 -4.39
C PRO A 361 -6.11 9.25 -5.32
N GLY A 362 -7.36 9.10 -4.88
CA GLY A 362 -8.53 9.54 -5.64
C GLY A 362 -9.83 9.12 -4.98
N ARG A 363 -10.94 9.52 -5.59
CA ARG A 363 -12.30 9.31 -5.07
C ARG A 363 -13.24 8.85 -6.17
N ALA A 364 -13.87 7.71 -5.96
CA ALA A 364 -14.89 7.20 -6.87
C ALA A 364 -16.08 6.61 -6.11
N TYR A 365 -17.18 6.43 -6.84
CA TYR A 365 -18.38 5.77 -6.38
C TYR A 365 -18.59 4.51 -7.21
N VAL A 366 -18.53 3.35 -6.55
CA VAL A 366 -18.75 2.04 -7.17
C VAL A 366 -19.97 1.41 -6.51
N LYS A 367 -21.00 1.10 -7.29
CA LYS A 367 -22.33 0.69 -6.82
C LYS A 367 -22.90 1.69 -5.81
N GLY A 368 -22.59 2.97 -6.02
CA GLY A 368 -22.91 4.10 -5.14
C GLY A 368 -22.21 4.11 -3.78
N TYR A 369 -21.35 3.14 -3.48
CA TYR A 369 -20.45 3.21 -2.33
C TYR A 369 -19.25 4.08 -2.68
N GLY A 370 -19.04 5.14 -1.88
CA GLY A 370 -17.83 5.93 -1.96
C GLY A 370 -16.61 5.09 -1.58
N VAL A 371 -15.62 5.08 -2.47
CA VAL A 371 -14.29 4.53 -2.28
C VAL A 371 -13.32 5.71 -2.34
N TYR A 372 -12.60 5.91 -1.24
CA TYR A 372 -11.58 6.93 -1.12
C TYR A 372 -10.25 6.26 -0.81
N LEU A 373 -9.23 6.61 -1.59
CA LEU A 373 -7.86 6.13 -1.39
C LEU A 373 -7.01 7.35 -1.00
N ASN A 374 -6.61 7.43 0.28
CA ASN A 374 -5.77 8.52 0.78
C ASN A 374 -4.30 8.37 0.34
N GLY A 375 -3.89 7.15 -0.02
CA GLY A 375 -2.52 6.79 -0.37
C GLY A 375 -2.44 5.99 -1.68
N THR A 376 -1.21 5.67 -2.10
CA THR A 376 -1.00 4.79 -3.24
C THR A 376 -1.26 3.33 -2.84
N THR A 377 -2.14 2.67 -3.61
CA THR A 377 -2.41 1.24 -3.47
C THR A 377 -1.85 0.50 -4.67
N VAL A 378 -1.15 -0.60 -4.41
CA VAL A 378 -0.59 -1.47 -5.44
C VAL A 378 -1.42 -2.75 -5.47
N LEU A 379 -1.92 -3.11 -6.65
CA LEU A 379 -2.68 -4.35 -6.89
C LEU A 379 -1.85 -5.28 -7.77
N ASP A 380 -1.77 -6.56 -7.40
CA ASP A 380 -1.07 -7.56 -8.19
C ASP A 380 -2.04 -8.21 -9.19
N VAL A 381 -1.65 -8.23 -10.48
CA VAL A 381 -2.43 -8.77 -11.59
C VAL A 381 -1.53 -9.65 -12.45
N ASP A 382 -2.04 -10.80 -12.88
CA ASP A 382 -1.32 -11.68 -13.81
C ASP A 382 -1.19 -11.01 -15.19
N LYS A 383 0.00 -11.08 -15.79
CA LYS A 383 0.23 -10.55 -17.13
C LYS A 383 -0.56 -11.38 -18.14
N PRO A 384 -1.22 -10.76 -19.15
CA PRO A 384 -1.98 -11.47 -20.16
C PRO A 384 -1.04 -12.13 -21.20
N ARG A 385 -0.26 -13.13 -20.78
CA ARG A 385 0.71 -13.88 -21.59
C ARG A 385 0.26 -15.30 -21.90
N ASP A 386 -1.02 -15.62 -21.68
CA ASP A 386 -1.57 -16.93 -21.98
C ASP A 386 -1.39 -17.26 -23.47
N VAL A 387 -0.56 -18.25 -23.76
CA VAL A 387 -0.37 -18.77 -25.11
C VAL A 387 -1.31 -19.94 -25.34
N LYS A 388 -1.94 -19.96 -26.53
CA LYS A 388 -2.69 -21.12 -27.01
C LYS A 388 -1.83 -21.87 -28.02
N ASP A 389 -1.39 -23.06 -27.66
CA ASP A 389 -0.67 -23.92 -28.58
C ASP A 389 -1.60 -24.41 -29.71
N ILE A 390 -1.23 -24.10 -30.95
CA ILE A 390 -1.89 -24.61 -32.14
C ILE A 390 -0.89 -25.53 -32.86
N PRO A 391 -0.95 -26.85 -32.65
CA PRO A 391 0.06 -27.79 -33.17
C PRO A 391 0.03 -27.97 -34.70
N SER A 392 -1.03 -27.51 -35.38
CA SER A 392 -1.22 -27.71 -36.81
C SER A 392 -1.74 -26.44 -37.50
N ALA A 393 -0.94 -25.38 -37.50
CA ALA A 393 -1.16 -24.22 -38.37
C ALA A 393 -0.28 -24.34 -39.61
N SER A 394 -0.89 -24.49 -40.78
CA SER A 394 -0.17 -24.44 -42.06
C SER A 394 0.13 -22.98 -42.39
N ILE A 395 1.33 -22.50 -42.02
CA ILE A 395 1.81 -21.18 -42.38
C ILE A 395 2.42 -21.27 -43.79
N PRO A 396 1.83 -20.64 -44.82
CA PRO A 396 2.42 -20.66 -46.15
C PRO A 396 3.75 -19.90 -46.14
N PHE A 397 4.84 -20.63 -46.32
CA PHE A 397 6.18 -20.07 -46.46
C PHE A 397 6.52 -19.97 -47.95
N SER A 398 6.75 -18.76 -48.46
CA SER A 398 7.24 -18.53 -49.82
C SER A 398 8.76 -18.36 -49.80
N MET A 399 9.46 -19.15 -50.62
CA MET A 399 10.93 -19.14 -50.71
C MET A 399 11.37 -18.95 -52.17
N GLY A 400 12.40 -18.13 -52.37
CA GLY A 400 13.05 -17.94 -53.68
C GLY A 400 12.55 -16.73 -54.46
N SER A 401 13.30 -16.37 -55.51
CA SER A 401 12.97 -15.27 -56.42
C SER A 401 12.04 -15.75 -57.52
N LEU A 402 10.95 -15.03 -57.76
CA LEU A 402 9.99 -15.33 -58.82
C LEU A 402 10.44 -14.70 -60.16
N LEU A 403 10.52 -15.53 -61.20
CA LEU A 403 10.63 -15.09 -62.58
C LEU A 403 9.39 -15.54 -63.35
N ARG A 404 8.76 -14.62 -64.08
CA ARG A 404 7.70 -14.95 -65.03
C ARG A 404 8.29 -15.27 -66.38
N VAL A 405 8.01 -16.46 -66.88
CA VAL A 405 8.51 -16.96 -68.16
C VAL A 405 7.36 -17.33 -69.07
N ASN A 406 7.50 -17.06 -70.37
CA ASN A 406 6.55 -17.46 -71.40
C ASN A 406 7.24 -18.35 -72.44
N ASN A 407 6.47 -18.88 -73.39
CA ASN A 407 6.97 -19.77 -74.44
C ASN A 407 7.75 -20.98 -73.86
N VAL A 408 7.23 -21.59 -72.80
CA VAL A 408 7.88 -22.70 -72.10
C VAL A 408 7.81 -23.97 -72.95
N LEU A 409 8.93 -24.70 -73.04
CA LEU A 409 9.00 -26.03 -73.65
C LEU A 409 9.43 -27.05 -72.58
N GLY A 410 8.53 -27.98 -72.24
CA GLY A 410 8.77 -28.98 -71.20
C GLY A 410 8.63 -28.43 -69.78
N THR A 411 8.90 -29.27 -68.79
CA THR A 411 8.89 -28.90 -67.37
C THR A 411 10.30 -29.07 -66.79
N PRO A 412 10.77 -28.15 -65.93
CA PRO A 412 12.01 -28.35 -65.21
C PRO A 412 11.84 -29.52 -64.24
N TYR A 413 12.89 -30.32 -64.06
CA TYR A 413 12.90 -31.37 -63.06
C TYR A 413 13.06 -30.76 -61.67
N ILE A 414 11.98 -30.75 -60.89
CA ILE A 414 11.93 -30.18 -59.53
C ILE A 414 12.15 -31.31 -58.53
N ASN A 415 13.26 -31.25 -57.81
CA ASN A 415 13.53 -32.16 -56.70
C ASN A 415 14.33 -31.43 -55.60
N LEU A 416 14.04 -31.74 -54.34
CA LEU A 416 14.74 -31.21 -53.17
C LEU A 416 15.84 -32.21 -52.77
N GLY A 417 17.10 -31.92 -53.13
CA GLY A 417 18.27 -32.68 -52.64
C GLY A 417 18.94 -33.65 -53.63
N GLY A 418 19.29 -33.19 -54.84
CA GLY A 418 20.13 -33.95 -55.79
C GLY A 418 21.41 -33.20 -56.16
N ASN A 419 22.54 -33.90 -56.29
CA ASN A 419 23.85 -33.26 -56.48
C ASN A 419 24.04 -32.57 -57.84
N ASN A 420 23.39 -32.99 -58.94
CA ASN A 420 23.73 -32.49 -60.28
C ASN A 420 22.56 -32.33 -61.28
N THR A 421 21.31 -32.61 -60.93
CA THR A 421 20.22 -32.78 -61.93
C THR A 421 19.14 -31.69 -61.94
N ASN A 422 19.15 -30.76 -60.98
CA ASN A 422 18.04 -29.79 -60.80
C ASN A 422 18.50 -28.36 -61.13
N VAL A 423 19.42 -28.23 -62.08
CA VAL A 423 20.03 -26.95 -62.46
C VAL A 423 19.43 -26.46 -63.76
N VAL A 424 18.85 -25.26 -63.73
CA VAL A 424 18.45 -24.50 -64.91
C VAL A 424 19.57 -23.55 -65.27
N GLU A 425 19.91 -23.50 -66.54
CA GLU A 425 20.92 -22.59 -67.07
C GLU A 425 20.28 -21.27 -67.52
N LEU A 426 20.92 -20.17 -67.19
CA LEU A 426 20.48 -18.82 -67.57
C LEU A 426 21.31 -18.33 -68.76
N TYR A 427 20.65 -17.79 -69.77
CA TYR A 427 21.28 -17.30 -71.01
C TYR A 427 20.97 -15.81 -71.22
N ASN A 428 21.86 -15.09 -71.92
CA ASN A 428 21.73 -13.65 -72.14
C ASN A 428 20.74 -13.24 -73.25
N GLN A 429 20.19 -14.20 -73.98
CA GLN A 429 19.27 -13.94 -75.09
C GLN A 429 17.98 -14.73 -74.92
N ARG A 430 16.87 -14.15 -75.38
CA ARG A 430 15.59 -14.85 -75.48
C ARG A 430 15.67 -15.91 -76.57
N ARG A 431 14.94 -17.02 -76.39
CA ARG A 431 14.89 -18.11 -77.36
C ARG A 431 14.28 -17.65 -78.69
N SER A 432 14.88 -18.06 -79.82
CA SER A 432 14.47 -17.67 -81.18
C SER A 432 13.82 -18.81 -82.00
N GLY A 433 13.33 -19.88 -81.36
CA GLY A 433 12.67 -21.00 -82.06
C GLY A 433 12.16 -22.11 -81.13
N SER A 434 11.77 -23.26 -81.69
CA SER A 434 11.26 -24.46 -80.97
C SER A 434 12.37 -25.51 -80.73
N THR A 435 13.52 -25.07 -80.23
CA THR A 435 14.65 -25.94 -79.87
C THR A 435 14.86 -25.92 -78.36
N GLY A 436 15.14 -27.08 -77.74
CA GLY A 436 15.39 -27.21 -76.30
C GLY A 436 16.76 -26.72 -75.83
N ALA A 437 17.57 -26.15 -76.73
CA ALA A 437 18.90 -25.65 -76.43
C ALA A 437 18.88 -24.13 -76.13
N GLY A 438 19.65 -23.71 -75.12
CA GLY A 438 19.82 -22.29 -74.79
C GLY A 438 20.39 -21.49 -75.96
N THR A 439 19.90 -20.27 -76.15
CA THR A 439 20.36 -19.35 -77.21
C THR A 439 21.29 -18.30 -76.60
N GLY A 440 22.44 -18.05 -77.23
CA GLY A 440 23.41 -17.06 -76.77
C GLY A 440 24.45 -17.61 -75.80
N ILE A 441 24.95 -16.76 -74.90
CA ILE A 441 26.01 -17.11 -73.95
C ILE A 441 25.38 -17.43 -72.60
N LYS A 442 25.85 -18.52 -71.97
CA LYS A 442 25.45 -18.91 -70.61
C LYS A 442 25.96 -17.87 -69.60
N ILE A 443 25.04 -17.21 -68.92
CA ILE A 443 25.29 -16.14 -67.94
C ILE A 443 25.06 -16.57 -66.50
N GLY A 444 24.65 -17.81 -66.27
CA GLY A 444 24.50 -18.32 -64.92
C GLY A 444 23.79 -19.66 -64.86
N GLN A 445 23.58 -20.10 -63.63
CA GLN A 445 22.84 -21.29 -63.27
C GLN A 445 21.99 -21.02 -62.03
N ALA A 446 20.83 -21.65 -61.93
CA ALA A 446 19.95 -21.57 -60.78
C ALA A 446 19.27 -22.92 -60.56
N ARG A 447 18.62 -23.11 -59.41
CA ARG A 447 17.78 -24.28 -59.13
C ARG A 447 16.33 -23.88 -59.06
N VAL A 448 15.43 -24.79 -59.45
CA VAL A 448 13.98 -24.54 -59.46
C VAL A 448 13.34 -25.09 -58.21
N TYR A 449 12.60 -24.24 -57.49
CA TYR A 449 11.80 -24.63 -56.33
C TYR A 449 10.37 -25.01 -56.73
N SER A 450 9.73 -24.18 -57.56
CA SER A 450 8.40 -24.46 -58.10
C SER A 450 8.26 -23.88 -59.52
N PHE A 451 7.42 -24.54 -60.32
CA PHE A 451 7.10 -24.14 -61.68
C PHE A 451 5.62 -24.44 -61.94
N GLY A 452 4.85 -23.43 -62.34
CA GLY A 452 3.41 -23.57 -62.59
C GLY A 452 2.89 -22.44 -63.47
N VAL A 453 1.67 -22.60 -64.00
CA VAL A 453 1.02 -21.54 -64.77
C VAL A 453 0.60 -20.41 -63.82
N ALA A 454 0.83 -19.16 -64.21
CA ALA A 454 0.40 -18.00 -63.43
C ALA A 454 -1.11 -17.78 -63.64
N ASP A 455 -1.92 -18.07 -62.61
CA ASP A 455 -3.35 -17.71 -62.45
C ASP A 455 -4.27 -17.82 -63.69
N SER A 456 -3.97 -18.71 -64.64
CA SER A 456 -4.77 -18.93 -65.85
C SER A 456 -4.55 -20.33 -66.43
N PRO A 457 -5.52 -20.93 -67.14
CA PRO A 457 -5.28 -22.12 -67.95
C PRO A 457 -4.26 -21.87 -69.07
N TYR A 458 -3.58 -22.92 -69.54
CA TYR A 458 -2.68 -22.82 -70.69
C TYR A 458 -3.48 -22.55 -71.97
N GLU A 459 -3.17 -21.45 -72.65
CA GLU A 459 -3.85 -21.04 -73.89
C GLU A 459 -2.92 -21.19 -75.11
N ASN A 460 -1.69 -20.65 -75.03
CA ASN A 460 -0.72 -20.69 -76.13
C ASN A 460 0.70 -20.33 -75.63
N ALA A 461 1.63 -20.13 -76.56
CA ALA A 461 3.03 -19.78 -76.24
C ALA A 461 3.19 -18.43 -75.50
N SER A 462 2.14 -17.59 -75.42
CA SER A 462 2.13 -16.35 -74.65
C SER A 462 1.70 -16.54 -73.19
N THR A 463 1.23 -17.73 -72.79
CA THR A 463 0.86 -18.02 -71.40
C THR A 463 2.07 -17.84 -70.47
N GLU A 464 1.87 -17.09 -69.39
CA GLU A 464 2.88 -16.84 -68.37
C GLU A 464 2.94 -17.98 -67.35
N PHE A 465 4.15 -18.40 -67.01
CA PHE A 465 4.44 -19.38 -65.97
C PHE A 465 5.27 -18.72 -64.87
N ASP A 466 4.91 -19.01 -63.63
CA ASP A 466 5.66 -18.61 -62.44
C ASP A 466 6.77 -19.63 -62.18
N LEU A 467 8.02 -19.17 -62.29
CA LEU A 467 9.23 -19.94 -62.03
C LEU A 467 9.93 -19.41 -60.78
N HIS A 468 9.87 -20.16 -59.68
CA HIS A 468 10.58 -19.81 -58.45
C HIS A 468 11.99 -20.41 -58.46
N LEU A 469 12.99 -19.55 -58.34
CA LEU A 469 14.40 -19.93 -58.34
C LEU A 469 15.06 -19.76 -56.97
N TYR A 470 16.00 -20.64 -56.66
CA TYR A 470 16.90 -20.53 -55.50
C TYR A 470 18.33 -20.91 -55.92
N ASP A 471 19.33 -20.53 -55.11
CA ASP A 471 20.76 -20.77 -55.39
C ASP A 471 21.18 -20.24 -56.79
N ILE A 472 20.93 -18.96 -57.04
CA ILE A 472 21.24 -18.30 -58.32
C ILE A 472 22.73 -17.92 -58.33
N GLN A 473 23.47 -18.49 -59.28
CA GLN A 473 24.88 -18.19 -59.52
C GLN A 473 25.03 -17.57 -60.91
N THR A 474 25.38 -16.29 -60.97
CA THR A 474 25.67 -15.61 -62.24
C THR A 474 27.15 -15.74 -62.60
N TYR A 475 27.43 -15.86 -63.89
CA TYR A 475 28.78 -15.88 -64.43
C TYR A 475 29.16 -14.47 -64.90
N THR A 476 30.34 -14.01 -64.50
CA THR A 476 30.94 -12.80 -65.05
C THR A 476 31.87 -13.18 -66.19
N ILE A 477 31.56 -12.71 -67.40
CA ILE A 477 32.43 -12.88 -68.57
C ILE A 477 33.37 -11.69 -68.63
N LEU A 478 34.68 -11.97 -68.59
CA LEU A 478 35.72 -10.95 -68.75
C LEU A 478 36.34 -11.08 -70.14
N GLU A 479 36.23 -10.01 -70.94
CA GLU A 479 36.95 -9.91 -72.20
C GLU A 479 38.41 -9.50 -71.93
N VAL A 480 39.36 -10.26 -72.47
CA VAL A 480 40.80 -10.01 -72.28
C VAL A 480 41.43 -9.87 -73.66
N THR A 481 42.15 -8.77 -73.88
CA THR A 481 42.94 -8.57 -75.09
C THR A 481 44.12 -9.55 -75.07
N ASN A 482 44.13 -10.52 -75.99
CA ASN A 482 45.18 -11.53 -76.17
C ASN A 482 45.22 -12.68 -75.13
N PRO A 483 44.18 -13.53 -75.04
CA PRO A 483 44.17 -14.66 -74.12
C PRO A 483 45.17 -15.77 -74.57
N PRO A 484 45.79 -16.50 -73.63
CA PRO A 484 46.61 -17.66 -73.97
C PRO A 484 45.76 -18.74 -74.67
N SER A 485 46.36 -19.44 -75.64
CA SER A 485 45.70 -20.42 -76.53
C SER A 485 45.11 -21.64 -75.82
N THR A 486 45.56 -21.94 -74.60
CA THR A 486 45.05 -23.01 -73.75
C THR A 486 44.86 -22.52 -72.32
N LYS A 487 43.66 -22.68 -71.78
CA LYS A 487 43.31 -22.30 -70.40
C LYS A 487 43.08 -23.56 -69.56
N THR A 488 43.92 -23.81 -68.56
CA THR A 488 43.71 -24.89 -67.58
C THR A 488 42.90 -24.38 -66.39
N LYS A 489 42.06 -25.25 -65.82
CA LYS A 489 41.26 -24.94 -64.61
C LYS A 489 42.23 -24.55 -63.48
N GLY A 490 42.07 -23.34 -62.93
CA GLY A 490 42.95 -22.77 -61.91
C GLY A 490 43.88 -21.64 -62.40
N THR A 491 43.86 -21.31 -63.70
CA THR A 491 44.61 -20.17 -64.25
C THR A 491 44.06 -18.85 -63.67
N ARG A 492 44.96 -18.00 -63.15
CA ARG A 492 44.60 -16.68 -62.60
C ARG A 492 44.84 -15.60 -63.65
N VAL A 493 43.83 -14.75 -63.86
CA VAL A 493 43.95 -13.53 -64.69
C VAL A 493 44.08 -12.35 -63.75
N ARG A 494 45.16 -11.58 -63.86
CA ARG A 494 45.38 -10.34 -63.11
C ARG A 494 45.31 -9.17 -64.09
N GLY A 495 44.34 -8.27 -63.92
CA GLY A 495 44.29 -7.02 -64.67
C GLY A 495 45.48 -6.12 -64.30
N LEU A 496 46.05 -5.45 -65.29
CA LEU A 496 47.22 -4.57 -65.10
C LEU A 496 46.85 -3.21 -64.48
N SER A 497 45.58 -2.80 -64.58
CA SER A 497 45.01 -1.57 -64.00
C SER A 497 43.50 -1.75 -63.85
N SER A 498 42.98 -1.67 -62.63
CA SER A 498 41.57 -1.36 -62.39
C SER A 498 41.44 0.16 -62.41
N GLY A 499 40.72 0.71 -63.39
CA GLY A 499 40.24 2.10 -63.31
C GLY A 499 39.26 2.26 -62.16
#